data_AF-A0A963Q572-F1
#
_entry.id   AF-A0A963Q572-F1
#
_cell.length_a   1.000
_cell.length_b   1.000
_cell.length_c   1.000
_cell.angle_alpha   90.00
_cell.angle_beta   90.00
_cell.angle_gamma   90.00
#
_symmetry.space_group_name_H-M   'P 1'
#
loop_
_entity.id
_entity.type
_entity.pdbx_description
1 polymer ?
#
loop_
_entity_poly.entity_id
_entity_poly.type
_entity_poly.pdbx_seq_one_letter_code
_entity_poly.pdbx_strand_id
1 'polypeptide(L)'
;MCLFATLLHTGRDLITRRIALTVPSILITLTTSIAVLLLTGPWSLVQGWQPVDGSQLALLAGASVFLSSAYYMVIVGMRTGELSLVAPFRYTALIYALALGWLVWGDVPNLLAWSGIVLMVAAGIFMLRAGRSR
;
A
#
# COMPACT_ATOMS: atom_id res chain seq x y z
N MET A 1 2.69 -7.83 16.37
CA MET A 1 3.23 -6.84 15.41
C MET A 1 2.23 -6.49 14.31
N CYS A 2 1.65 -7.46 13.59
CA CYS A 2 0.72 -7.18 12.49
C CYS A 2 -0.51 -6.36 12.90
N LEU A 3 -1.15 -6.68 14.05
CA LEU A 3 -2.31 -5.92 14.56
C LEU A 3 -2.00 -4.45 14.85
N PHE A 4 -0.83 -4.19 15.46
CA PHE A 4 -0.37 -2.84 15.77
C PHE A 4 -0.08 -2.05 14.49
N ALA A 5 0.58 -2.68 13.51
CA ALA A 5 0.83 -2.08 12.19
C ALA A 5 -0.47 -1.74 11.45
N THR A 6 -1.48 -2.63 11.47
CA THR A 6 -2.77 -2.37 10.83
C THR A 6 -3.57 -1.26 11.52
N LEU A 7 -3.44 -1.12 12.84
CA LEU A 7 -4.04 -0.04 13.62
C LEU A 7 -3.46 1.32 13.22
N LEU A 8 -2.12 1.42 13.16
CA LEU A 8 -1.43 2.62 12.73
C LEU A 8 -1.73 2.98 11.26
N HIS A 9 -1.78 1.97 10.38
CA HIS A 9 -2.12 2.16 8.97
C HIS A 9 -3.53 2.72 8.78
N THR A 10 -4.51 2.15 9.50
CA THR A 10 -5.91 2.60 9.45
C THR A 10 -6.05 4.00 10.06
N GLY A 11 -5.34 4.28 11.16
CA GLY A 11 -5.27 5.62 11.76
C GLY A 11 -4.71 6.67 10.80
N ARG A 12 -3.63 6.35 10.08
CA ARG A 12 -3.08 7.21 9.02
C ARG A 12 -4.13 7.50 7.95
N ASP A 13 -4.77 6.47 7.40
CA ASP A 13 -5.79 6.63 6.35
C ASP A 13 -6.97 7.51 6.82
N LEU A 14 -7.38 7.40 8.10
CA LEU A 14 -8.42 8.25 8.70
C LEU A 14 -7.98 9.71 8.86
N ILE A 15 -6.75 9.96 9.30
CA ILE A 15 -6.19 11.30 9.46
C ILE A 15 -6.00 11.97 8.11
N THR A 16 -5.48 11.25 7.11
CA THR A 16 -5.31 11.76 5.73
C THR A 16 -6.65 12.17 5.12
N ARG A 17 -7.76 11.49 5.47
CA ARG A 17 -9.12 11.90 5.05
C ARG A 17 -9.60 13.22 5.68
N ARG A 18 -9.05 13.62 6.83
CA ARG A 18 -9.40 14.88 7.51
C ARG A 18 -8.59 16.08 6.99
N ILE A 19 -7.60 15.84 6.12
CA ILE A 19 -6.80 16.91 5.52
C ILE A 19 -7.66 17.63 4.48
N ALA A 20 -7.79 18.96 4.63
CA ALA A 20 -8.58 19.78 3.72
C ALA A 20 -8.09 19.66 2.27
N LEU A 21 -9.02 19.65 1.31
CA LEU A 21 -8.77 19.54 -0.14
C LEU A 21 -7.81 20.61 -0.70
N THR A 22 -7.57 21.67 0.07
CA THR A 22 -6.64 22.77 -0.20
C THR A 22 -5.17 22.35 -0.08
N VAL A 23 -4.85 21.23 0.57
CA VAL A 23 -3.46 20.76 0.71
C VAL A 23 -3.04 19.95 -0.52
N PRO A 24 -1.98 20.37 -1.23
CA PRO A 24 -1.43 19.62 -2.35
C PRO A 24 -1.01 18.21 -1.94
N SER A 25 -1.38 17.20 -2.74
CA SER A 25 -1.06 15.79 -2.46
C SER A 25 0.45 15.53 -2.34
N ILE A 26 1.27 16.32 -3.04
CA ILE A 26 2.73 16.28 -2.97
C ILE A 26 3.24 16.54 -1.55
N LEU A 27 2.63 17.48 -0.81
CA LEU A 27 3.04 17.83 0.55
C LEU A 27 2.77 16.67 1.50
N ILE A 28 1.65 15.97 1.35
CA ILE A 28 1.33 14.80 2.18
C ILE A 28 2.38 13.71 1.95
N THR A 29 2.67 13.38 0.69
CA THR A 29 3.69 12.38 0.33
C THR A 29 5.07 12.77 0.85
N LEU A 30 5.48 14.04 0.69
CA LEU A 30 6.77 14.54 1.17
C LEU A 30 6.89 14.45 2.69
N THR A 31 5.86 14.91 3.41
CA THR A 31 5.86 14.90 4.88
C THR A 31 5.91 13.47 5.41
N THR A 32 5.16 12.54 4.79
CA THR A 32 5.24 11.12 5.16
C THR A 32 6.60 10.50 4.83
N SER A 33 7.22 10.88 3.72
CA SER A 33 8.53 10.36 3.33
C SER A 33 9.63 10.85 4.27
N ILE A 34 9.58 12.14 4.65
CA ILE A 34 10.49 12.73 5.65
C ILE A 34 10.28 12.07 7.02
N ALA A 35 9.03 11.87 7.44
CA ALA A 35 8.74 11.22 8.72
C ALA A 35 9.28 9.78 8.75
N VAL A 36 9.10 9.00 7.67
CA VAL A 36 9.68 7.66 7.56
C VAL A 36 11.21 7.73 7.62
N LEU A 37 11.84 8.62 6.84
CA LEU A 37 13.29 8.81 6.85
C LEU A 37 13.84 9.11 8.25
N LEU A 38 13.19 10.02 9.00
CA LEU A 38 13.63 10.39 10.35
C LEU A 38 13.42 9.27 11.37
N LEU A 39 12.36 8.47 11.22
CA LEU A 39 12.06 7.38 12.14
C LEU A 39 12.92 6.13 11.86
N THR A 40 13.20 5.82 10.59
CA THR A 40 13.97 4.62 10.22
C THR A 40 15.46 4.90 10.01
N GLY A 41 15.85 6.13 9.71
CA GLY A 41 17.25 6.53 9.49
C GLY A 41 18.18 6.19 10.66
N PRO A 42 17.81 6.46 11.93
CA PRO A 42 18.62 6.08 13.08
C PRO A 42 18.81 4.56 13.21
N TRP A 43 17.85 3.75 12.74
CA TRP A 43 17.96 2.30 12.75
C TRP A 43 19.09 1.80 11.85
N SER A 44 19.40 2.53 10.77
CA SER A 44 20.51 2.24 9.88
C SER A 44 21.88 2.35 10.57
N LEU A 45 21.99 3.14 11.64
CA LEU A 45 23.24 3.27 12.41
C LEU A 45 23.50 2.04 13.28
N VAL A 46 22.45 1.32 13.68
CA VAL A 46 22.54 0.13 14.53
C VAL A 46 22.74 -1.15 13.70
N GLN A 47 22.20 -1.20 12.48
CA GLN A 47 22.23 -2.39 11.62
C GLN A 47 23.56 -2.64 10.90
N GLY A 48 24.48 -1.65 10.92
CA GLY A 48 25.71 -1.67 10.13
C GLY A 48 25.46 -1.28 8.67
N TRP A 49 26.38 -0.51 8.10
CA TRP A 49 26.27 -0.09 6.70
C TRP A 49 26.51 -1.28 5.75
N GLN A 50 25.53 -1.56 4.89
CA GLN A 50 25.68 -2.52 3.80
C GLN A 50 25.94 -1.75 2.48
N PRO A 51 26.99 -2.10 1.72
CA PRO A 51 27.25 -1.46 0.45
C PRO A 51 26.12 -1.80 -0.54
N VAL A 52 25.52 -0.75 -1.10
CA VAL A 52 24.44 -0.90 -2.08
C VAL A 52 25.06 -1.08 -3.45
N ASP A 53 24.78 -2.21 -4.10
CA ASP A 53 25.23 -2.47 -5.47
C ASP A 53 24.43 -1.64 -6.49
N GLY A 54 25.00 -1.40 -7.68
CA GLY A 54 24.34 -0.64 -8.75
C GLY A 54 23.01 -1.26 -9.19
N SER A 55 22.93 -2.60 -9.16
CA SER A 55 21.69 -3.34 -9.41
C SER A 55 20.61 -3.06 -8.37
N GLN A 56 20.98 -3.00 -7.08
CA GLN A 56 20.07 -2.71 -5.97
C GLN A 56 19.59 -1.27 -6.01
N LEU A 57 20.45 -0.32 -6.38
CA LEU A 57 20.08 1.08 -6.61
C LEU A 57 19.05 1.21 -7.74
N ALA A 58 19.25 0.52 -8.86
CA ALA A 58 18.31 0.54 -9.99
C ALA A 58 16.94 -0.05 -9.60
N LEU A 59 16.92 -1.16 -8.87
CA LEU A 59 15.69 -1.75 -8.34
C LEU A 59 14.98 -0.82 -7.36
N LEU A 60 15.73 -0.16 -6.47
CA LEU A 60 15.18 0.78 -5.50
C LEU A 60 14.60 2.02 -6.19
N ALA A 61 15.28 2.55 -7.22
CA ALA A 61 14.79 3.66 -8.04
C ALA A 61 13.50 3.28 -8.77
N GLY A 62 13.46 2.10 -9.41
CA GLY A 62 12.26 1.58 -10.07
C GLY A 62 11.09 1.42 -9.09
N ALA A 63 11.33 0.76 -7.95
CA ALA A 63 10.33 0.59 -6.89
C ALA A 63 9.80 1.94 -6.38
N SER A 64 10.66 2.94 -6.22
CA SER A 64 10.27 4.29 -5.79
C SER A 64 9.33 4.95 -6.80
N VAL A 65 9.65 4.88 -8.10
CA VAL A 65 8.81 5.45 -9.17
C VAL A 65 7.44 4.76 -9.22
N PHE A 66 7.39 3.43 -9.18
CA PHE A 66 6.13 2.69 -9.14
C PHE A 66 5.30 3.04 -7.90
N LEU A 67 5.94 3.11 -6.74
CA LEU A 67 5.28 3.42 -5.47
C LEU A 67 4.70 4.85 -5.46
N SER A 68 5.50 5.84 -5.89
CA SER A 68 5.04 7.23 -5.98
C SER A 68 3.89 7.39 -6.98
N SER A 69 3.97 6.73 -8.13
CA SER A 69 2.91 6.75 -9.14
C SER A 69 1.62 6.09 -8.62
N ALA A 70 1.74 4.93 -7.96
CA ALA A 70 0.61 4.25 -7.35
C ALA A 70 -0.06 5.11 -6.25
N TYR A 71 0.72 5.72 -5.36
CA TYR A 71 0.18 6.63 -4.35
C TYR A 71 -0.53 7.83 -4.96
N TYR A 72 0.06 8.44 -6.00
CA TYR A 72 -0.57 9.54 -6.71
C TYR A 72 -1.94 9.12 -7.29
N MET A 73 -2.00 8.00 -8.00
CA MET A 73 -3.25 7.48 -8.57
C MET A 73 -4.30 7.17 -7.50
N VAL A 74 -3.90 6.58 -6.37
CA VAL A 74 -4.80 6.29 -5.24
C VAL A 74 -5.35 7.59 -4.64
N ILE A 75 -4.51 8.60 -4.42
CA ILE A 75 -4.94 9.88 -3.87
C ILE A 75 -5.90 10.59 -4.84
N VAL A 76 -5.61 10.59 -6.13
CA VAL A 76 -6.53 11.14 -7.15
C VAL A 76 -7.85 10.38 -7.13
N GLY A 77 -7.84 9.05 -7.16
CA GLY A 77 -9.06 8.23 -7.13
C GLY A 77 -9.91 8.44 -5.88
N MET A 78 -9.27 8.61 -4.71
CA MET A 78 -9.96 8.93 -3.45
C MET A 78 -10.55 10.34 -3.40
N ARG A 79 -10.05 11.27 -4.24
CA ARG A 79 -10.54 12.65 -4.34
C ARG A 79 -11.64 12.82 -5.38
N THR A 80 -11.64 12.01 -6.44
CA THR A 80 -12.60 12.13 -7.55
C THR A 80 -13.76 11.12 -7.47
N GLY A 81 -13.58 9.98 -6.79
CA GLY A 81 -14.57 8.92 -6.68
C GLY A 81 -15.23 8.82 -5.31
N GLU A 82 -16.46 8.30 -5.26
CA GLU A 82 -17.10 7.92 -4.00
C GLU A 82 -16.28 6.82 -3.31
N LEU A 83 -16.04 6.97 -2.01
CA LEU A 83 -15.18 6.06 -1.24
C LEU A 83 -15.66 4.60 -1.27
N SER A 84 -16.96 4.39 -1.48
CA SER A 84 -17.58 3.07 -1.62
C SER A 84 -17.10 2.32 -2.86
N LEU A 85 -16.72 3.04 -3.92
CA LEU A 85 -16.21 2.46 -5.17
C LEU A 85 -14.72 2.13 -5.08
N VAL A 86 -13.93 2.89 -4.31
CA VAL A 86 -12.48 2.67 -4.21
C VAL A 86 -12.12 1.54 -3.23
N ALA A 87 -12.94 1.33 -2.20
CA ALA A 87 -12.74 0.25 -1.21
C ALA A 87 -12.56 -1.15 -1.84
N PRO A 88 -13.41 -1.61 -2.79
CA PRO A 88 -13.24 -2.92 -3.41
C PRO A 88 -12.00 -3.04 -4.31
N PHE A 89 -11.50 -1.94 -4.91
CA PHE A 89 -10.27 -1.98 -5.72
C PHE A 89 -9.02 -2.30 -4.90
N ARG A 90 -8.97 -1.93 -3.61
CA ARG A 90 -7.83 -2.29 -2.74
C ARG A 90 -7.63 -3.81 -2.64
N TYR A 91 -8.70 -4.59 -2.74
CA TYR A 91 -8.61 -6.06 -2.72
C TYR A 91 -8.10 -6.64 -4.05
N THR A 92 -8.32 -5.95 -5.18
CA THR A 92 -7.76 -6.40 -6.46
C THR A 92 -6.24 -6.32 -6.49
N ALA A 93 -5.64 -5.38 -5.76
CA ALA A 93 -4.18 -5.28 -5.61
C ALA A 93 -3.58 -6.54 -4.96
N LEU A 94 -4.34 -7.26 -4.12
CA LEU A 94 -3.91 -8.52 -3.52
C LEU A 94 -3.72 -9.62 -4.58
N ILE A 95 -4.60 -9.66 -5.59
CA ILE A 95 -4.52 -10.61 -6.70
C ILE A 95 -3.27 -10.32 -7.54
N TYR A 96 -3.02 -9.04 -7.85
CA TYR A 96 -1.81 -8.65 -8.57
C TYR A 96 -0.54 -8.90 -7.76
N ALA A 97 -0.55 -8.66 -6.44
CA ALA A 97 0.56 -8.97 -5.56
C ALA A 97 0.88 -10.47 -5.55
N LEU A 98 -0.16 -11.32 -5.58
CA LEU A 98 0.01 -12.78 -5.69
C LEU A 98 0.62 -13.19 -7.03
N ALA A 99 0.08 -12.65 -8.13
CA ALA A 99 0.54 -12.96 -9.47
C ALA A 99 1.99 -12.51 -9.70
N LEU A 100 2.34 -11.29 -9.25
CA LEU A 100 3.72 -10.79 -9.31
C LEU A 100 4.65 -11.53 -8.34
N GLY A 101 4.15 -11.90 -7.16
CA GLY A 101 4.81 -12.78 -6.19
C GLY A 101 5.32 -14.06 -6.86
N TRP A 102 4.39 -14.75 -7.52
CA TRP A 102 4.67 -15.97 -8.25
C TRP A 102 5.54 -15.75 -9.48
N LEU A 103 5.30 -14.70 -10.28
CA LEU A 103 6.01 -14.46 -11.53
C LEU A 103 7.46 -14.01 -11.33
N VAL A 104 7.73 -13.17 -10.33
CA VAL A 104 9.05 -12.57 -10.09
C VAL A 104 9.90 -13.43 -9.17
N TRP A 105 9.30 -14.00 -8.12
CA TRP A 105 10.03 -14.74 -7.08
C TRP A 105 9.76 -16.24 -7.06
N GLY A 106 8.78 -16.74 -7.84
CA GLY A 106 8.40 -18.15 -7.82
C GLY A 106 7.71 -18.59 -6.53
N ASP A 107 7.32 -17.64 -5.68
CA ASP A 107 6.73 -17.93 -4.38
C ASP A 107 5.31 -18.48 -4.55
N VAL A 108 5.12 -19.76 -4.21
CA VAL A 108 3.81 -20.42 -4.25
C VAL A 108 3.14 -20.29 -2.88
N PRO A 109 1.89 -19.79 -2.81
CA PRO A 109 1.18 -19.64 -1.54
C PRO A 109 0.93 -20.99 -0.88
N ASN A 110 1.16 -21.06 0.44
CA ASN A 110 0.79 -22.24 1.22
C ASN A 110 -0.75 -22.34 1.41
N LEU A 111 -1.23 -23.48 1.90
CA LEU A 111 -2.67 -23.73 2.12
C LEU A 111 -3.37 -22.66 2.98
N LEU A 112 -2.65 -22.06 3.94
CA LEU A 112 -3.17 -21.01 4.81
C LEU A 112 -3.26 -19.66 4.09
N ALA A 113 -2.31 -19.34 3.21
CA ALA A 113 -2.38 -18.17 2.34
C ALA A 113 -3.55 -18.28 1.36
N TRP A 114 -3.79 -19.48 0.80
CA TRP A 114 -4.94 -19.74 -0.06
C TRP A 114 -6.28 -19.50 0.64
N SER A 115 -6.44 -19.93 1.89
CA SER A 115 -7.68 -19.68 2.64
C SER A 115 -7.91 -18.18 2.87
N GLY A 116 -6.85 -17.43 3.20
CA GLY A 116 -6.91 -15.96 3.32
C GLY A 116 -7.28 -15.26 2.02
N ILE A 117 -6.72 -15.71 0.88
CA ILE A 117 -7.03 -15.17 -0.45
C ILE A 117 -8.50 -15.40 -0.80
N VAL A 118 -9.02 -16.63 -0.60
CA VAL A 118 -10.43 -16.94 -0.86
C VAL A 118 -11.36 -16.05 -0.03
N LEU A 119 -11.03 -15.85 1.25
CA LEU A 119 -11.81 -15.03 2.16
C LEU A 119 -11.81 -13.54 1.75
N MET A 120 -10.65 -13.01 1.33
CA MET A 120 -10.51 -11.65 0.78
C MET A 120 -11.31 -11.46 -0.51
N VAL A 121 -11.24 -12.41 -1.45
CA VAL A 121 -12.01 -12.35 -2.71
C VAL A 121 -13.51 -12.42 -2.45
N ALA A 122 -13.95 -13.30 -1.54
CA ALA A 122 -15.35 -13.41 -1.13
C ALA A 122 -15.87 -12.12 -0.51
N ALA A 123 -15.08 -11.48 0.37
CA ALA A 123 -15.42 -10.20 0.97
C ALA A 123 -15.53 -9.08 -0.08
N GLY A 124 -14.61 -9.04 -1.05
CA GLY A 124 -14.66 -8.09 -2.17
C GLY A 124 -15.92 -8.24 -3.02
N ILE A 125 -16.28 -9.48 -3.40
CA ILE A 125 -17.51 -9.77 -4.15
C ILE A 125 -18.76 -9.40 -3.34
N PHE A 126 -18.78 -9.75 -2.05
CA PHE A 126 -19.88 -9.40 -1.15
C PHE A 126 -20.09 -7.88 -1.08
N MET A 127 -19.01 -7.11 -0.95
CA MET A 127 -19.08 -5.65 -0.85
C MET A 127 -19.56 -5.01 -2.16
N LEU A 128 -19.14 -5.53 -3.32
CA LEU A 128 -19.65 -5.09 -4.63
C LEU A 128 -21.15 -5.37 -4.79
N ARG A 129 -21.64 -6.50 -4.28
CA ARG A 129 -23.08 -6.84 -4.29
C ARG A 129 -23.87 -5.96 -3.32
N ALA A 130 -23.34 -5.72 -2.12
CA ALA A 130 -23.97 -4.87 -1.11
C ALA A 130 -24.06 -3.39 -1.55
N GLY A 131 -23.06 -2.90 -2.29
CA GLY A 131 -23.09 -1.53 -2.85
C GLY A 131 -24.13 -1.31 -3.94
N ARG A 132 -24.67 -2.36 -4.59
CA ARG A 132 -25.74 -2.26 -5.61
C ARG A 132 -27.16 -2.30 -5.03
N SER A 133 -27.34 -2.50 -3.72
CA SER A 133 -28.67 -2.58 -3.09
C SER A 133 -29.10 -1.29 -2.38
N ARG A 134 -28.46 -0.16 -2.69
CA ARG A 134 -28.85 1.20 -2.31
C ARG A 134 -28.89 2.06 -3.56
#